data_AF-A0AAU7TCX8-F1
#
_entry.id   AF-A0AAU7TCX8-F1
#
_cell.length_a   1.000
_cell.length_b   1.000
_cell.length_c   1.000
_cell.angle_alpha   90.00
_cell.angle_beta   90.00
_cell.angle_gamma   90.00
#
_symmetry.space_group_name_H-M   'P 1'
#
loop_
_entity.id
_entity.type
_entity.pdbx_description
1 polymer ?
#
loop_
_entity_poly.entity_id
_entity_poly.type
_entity_poly.pdbx_seq_one_letter_code
_entity_poly.pdbx_strand_id
1 'polypeptide(L)'
;MPTLHLTAEENAMLGGREGAGVALAMRVIAGQARISDAPRLVEITSAHVDSCLYHGQVSLDFVHRLAELGARVRVPTTLNVGSTDLVHPSLVRDRELAAAGQELMTAYAGLGCTPTFTCAPYQLPGRPGLGEHVAWAESNAIVFANSVLGARTDRYGDFLDICAAITGRAPYAGLQTPEARRGTVVFDCRPLGSFLHSELAYPLLGHHIGSVVGDGIPVLVGIPREVSEDELKAFGAAAASAGGVALFHAVGVTPEAPSSVHGLPVRVVDLETLQRVRRALSSSASQLDAISVGTPHASYDECVRLAELLAGPPVRLPFYLSTARATRDRLADNGVLRVLEAAGITVVVDTCTYVTAILSPTWKHVMTNSGKWAHYAPGNINVTAVLGTLEECVASARAGRVVLDA
;
A
#
# COMPACT_ATOMS: atom_id res chain seq x y z
N MET A 1 -17.73 -2.50 29.77
CA MET A 1 -17.40 -1.95 28.44
C MET A 1 -17.50 -0.45 28.53
N PRO A 2 -16.51 0.31 28.05
CA PRO A 2 -16.60 1.76 27.99
C PRO A 2 -17.82 2.18 27.15
N THR A 3 -18.54 3.19 27.61
CA THR A 3 -19.67 3.73 26.84
C THR A 3 -19.12 4.74 25.82
N LEU A 4 -19.54 4.62 24.56
CA LEU A 4 -19.19 5.59 23.53
C LEU A 4 -19.86 6.94 23.84
N HIS A 5 -19.04 7.97 24.04
CA HIS A 5 -19.49 9.34 24.23
C HIS A 5 -19.35 10.11 22.92
N LEU A 6 -20.49 10.58 22.39
CA LEU A 6 -20.56 11.42 21.20
C LEU A 6 -20.76 12.89 21.59
N THR A 7 -20.10 13.80 20.88
CA THR A 7 -20.31 15.24 21.01
C THR A 7 -21.71 15.66 20.53
N ALA A 8 -22.10 16.91 20.78
CA ALA A 8 -23.37 17.44 20.28
C ALA A 8 -23.42 17.46 18.73
N GLU A 9 -22.30 17.74 18.07
CA GLU A 9 -22.16 17.69 16.61
C GLU A 9 -22.32 16.25 16.09
N GLU A 10 -21.61 15.31 16.69
CA GLU A 10 -21.68 13.88 16.31
C GLU A 10 -23.07 13.29 16.52
N ASN A 11 -23.77 13.67 17.59
CA ASN A 11 -25.17 13.30 17.79
C ASN A 11 -26.09 13.96 16.75
N ALA A 12 -25.79 15.18 16.31
CA ALA A 12 -26.55 15.86 15.25
C ALA A 12 -26.38 15.17 13.89
N MET A 13 -25.15 14.76 13.54
CA MET A 13 -24.86 13.93 12.37
C MET A 13 -25.62 12.61 12.43
N LEU A 14 -25.51 11.89 13.55
CA LEU A 14 -26.18 10.61 13.77
C LEU A 14 -27.71 10.74 13.65
N GLY A 15 -28.26 11.84 14.15
CA GLY A 15 -29.68 12.18 14.09
C GLY A 15 -30.18 12.72 12.75
N GLY A 16 -29.31 12.89 11.74
CA GLY A 16 -29.71 13.31 10.39
C GLY A 16 -29.84 14.82 10.17
N ARG A 17 -29.37 15.66 11.11
CA ARG A 17 -29.39 17.12 10.93
C ARG A 17 -28.53 17.58 9.74
N GLU A 18 -27.48 16.84 9.43
CA GLU A 18 -26.57 17.10 8.31
C GLU A 18 -26.90 16.27 7.05
N GLY A 19 -28.11 15.71 6.99
CA GLY A 19 -28.58 14.91 5.85
C GLY A 19 -28.45 13.40 6.05
N ALA A 20 -29.19 12.66 5.22
CA ALA A 20 -29.34 11.22 5.38
C ALA A 20 -28.05 10.43 5.08
N GLY A 21 -27.23 10.92 4.14
CA GLY A 21 -25.94 10.30 3.80
C GLY A 21 -24.94 10.38 4.95
N VAL A 22 -24.81 11.57 5.57
CA VAL A 22 -23.97 11.77 6.76
C VAL A 22 -24.47 10.91 7.92
N ALA A 23 -25.78 10.85 8.15
CA ALA A 23 -26.33 9.98 9.20
C ALA A 23 -26.05 8.49 8.98
N LEU A 24 -26.08 8.02 7.73
CA LEU A 24 -25.70 6.64 7.40
C LEU A 24 -24.24 6.39 7.71
N ALA A 25 -23.33 7.24 7.23
CA ALA A 25 -21.91 7.13 7.51
C ALA A 25 -21.62 7.19 9.03
N MET A 26 -22.28 8.09 9.75
CA MET A 26 -22.12 8.25 11.19
C MET A 26 -22.63 7.03 11.98
N ARG A 27 -23.69 6.36 11.52
CA ARG A 27 -24.12 5.08 12.11
C ARG A 27 -23.05 4.00 11.97
N VAL A 28 -22.39 3.91 10.82
CA VAL A 28 -21.28 2.98 10.59
C VAL A 28 -20.11 3.30 11.53
N ILE A 29 -19.69 4.56 11.61
CA ILE A 29 -18.59 4.99 12.50
C ILE A 29 -18.91 4.73 13.97
N ALA A 30 -20.11 5.09 14.43
CA ALA A 30 -20.53 4.82 15.82
C ALA A 30 -20.68 3.32 16.10
N GLY A 31 -21.10 2.53 15.11
CA GLY A 31 -21.13 1.07 15.19
C GLY A 31 -19.72 0.50 15.38
N GLN A 32 -18.79 0.88 14.52
CA GLN A 32 -17.39 0.46 14.62
C GLN A 32 -16.76 0.89 15.94
N ALA A 33 -17.01 2.13 16.38
CA ALA A 33 -16.50 2.63 17.66
C ALA A 33 -16.95 1.78 18.84
N ARG A 34 -18.19 1.27 18.84
CA ARG A 34 -18.66 0.33 19.87
C ARG A 34 -17.99 -1.04 19.76
N ILE A 35 -17.77 -1.55 18.55
CA ILE A 35 -17.07 -2.84 18.32
C ILE A 35 -15.63 -2.77 18.82
N SER A 36 -14.96 -1.64 18.62
CA SER A 36 -13.57 -1.41 19.04
C SER A 36 -13.43 -0.88 20.47
N ASP A 37 -14.51 -0.87 21.27
CA ASP A 37 -14.54 -0.31 22.64
C ASP A 37 -13.97 1.13 22.73
N ALA A 38 -14.14 1.92 21.66
CA ALA A 38 -13.67 3.30 21.61
C ALA A 38 -14.54 4.17 22.53
N PRO A 39 -13.95 4.91 23.49
CA PRO A 39 -14.71 5.75 24.42
C PRO A 39 -15.26 7.02 23.76
N ARG A 40 -14.69 7.42 22.63
CA ARG A 40 -15.03 8.62 21.85
C ARG A 40 -14.55 8.47 20.40
N LEU A 41 -14.91 9.44 19.57
CA LEU A 41 -14.32 9.59 18.24
C LEU A 41 -13.16 10.60 18.27
N VAL A 42 -12.36 10.60 17.21
CA VAL A 42 -11.38 11.64 16.88
C VAL A 42 -11.76 12.29 15.56
N GLU A 43 -11.47 13.59 15.46
CA GLU A 43 -11.48 14.26 14.18
C GLU A 43 -10.31 13.77 13.33
N ILE A 44 -10.56 13.49 12.06
CA ILE A 44 -9.51 13.19 11.08
C ILE A 44 -9.27 14.40 10.20
N THR A 45 -8.03 14.56 9.72
CA THR A 45 -7.65 15.68 8.84
C THR A 45 -7.67 15.31 7.36
N SER A 46 -7.52 14.02 7.05
CA SER A 46 -7.57 13.50 5.68
C SER A 46 -8.00 12.04 5.65
N ALA A 47 -8.42 11.57 4.46
CA ALA A 47 -8.73 10.18 4.20
C ALA A 47 -8.09 9.68 2.90
N HIS A 48 -7.80 8.38 2.85
CA HIS A 48 -7.39 7.66 1.65
C HIS A 48 -8.23 6.39 1.53
N VAL A 49 -9.16 6.40 0.58
CA VAL A 49 -10.23 5.39 0.46
C VAL A 49 -9.75 4.21 -0.38
N ASP A 50 -9.76 3.02 0.23
CA ASP A 50 -9.34 1.74 -0.34
C ASP A 50 -10.44 1.10 -1.22
N SER A 51 -11.71 1.40 -0.95
CA SER A 51 -12.90 0.76 -1.56
C SER A 51 -13.13 1.04 -3.05
N CYS A 52 -12.10 1.48 -3.77
CA CYS A 52 -12.11 1.76 -5.21
C CYS A 52 -11.93 0.50 -6.07
N LEU A 53 -11.64 -0.65 -5.46
CA LEU A 53 -11.57 -1.95 -6.12
C LEU A 53 -12.95 -2.62 -6.18
N TYR A 54 -13.36 -3.00 -7.39
CA TYR A 54 -14.61 -3.71 -7.63
C TYR A 54 -14.47 -5.18 -7.20
N HIS A 55 -15.15 -5.53 -6.11
CA HIS A 55 -15.24 -6.90 -5.57
C HIS A 55 -16.64 -7.50 -5.75
N GLY A 56 -17.41 -6.98 -6.71
CA GLY A 56 -18.80 -7.37 -6.98
C GLY A 56 -19.80 -6.26 -6.69
N GLN A 57 -21.08 -6.57 -6.93
CA GLN A 57 -22.18 -5.58 -6.93
C GLN A 57 -22.27 -4.76 -5.63
N VAL A 58 -21.91 -5.36 -4.48
CA VAL A 58 -21.92 -4.66 -3.17
C VAL A 58 -21.05 -3.40 -3.15
N SER A 59 -19.93 -3.38 -3.89
CA SER A 59 -19.05 -2.21 -3.99
C SER A 59 -19.79 -1.03 -4.62
N LEU A 60 -20.59 -1.28 -5.67
CA LEU A 60 -21.40 -0.26 -6.35
C LEU A 60 -22.62 0.14 -5.51
N ASP A 61 -23.34 -0.84 -4.95
CA ASP A 61 -24.54 -0.59 -4.16
C ASP A 61 -24.25 0.38 -3.00
N PHE A 62 -23.12 0.22 -2.33
CA PHE A 62 -22.75 1.06 -1.20
C PHE A 62 -22.48 2.51 -1.61
N VAL A 63 -21.65 2.74 -2.63
CA VAL A 63 -21.31 4.11 -3.08
C VAL A 63 -22.51 4.80 -3.73
N HIS A 64 -23.35 4.08 -4.49
CA HIS A 64 -24.58 4.61 -5.04
C HIS A 64 -25.55 4.99 -3.94
N ARG A 65 -25.69 4.16 -2.90
CA ARG A 65 -26.54 4.49 -1.77
C ARG A 65 -26.08 5.77 -1.06
N LEU A 66 -24.78 5.96 -0.89
CA LEU A 66 -24.24 7.20 -0.34
C LEU A 66 -24.55 8.40 -1.23
N ALA A 67 -24.38 8.26 -2.55
CA ALA A 67 -24.66 9.31 -3.53
C ALA A 67 -26.15 9.70 -3.58
N GLU A 68 -27.06 8.72 -3.61
CA GLU A 68 -28.52 8.91 -3.54
C GLU A 68 -28.95 9.69 -2.30
N LEU A 69 -28.28 9.42 -1.17
CA LEU A 69 -28.53 10.09 0.10
C LEU A 69 -27.83 11.46 0.23
N GLY A 70 -27.20 11.94 -0.86
CA GLY A 70 -26.55 13.24 -0.94
C GLY A 70 -25.25 13.34 -0.16
N ALA A 71 -24.58 12.22 0.16
CA ALA A 71 -23.32 12.24 0.89
C ALA A 71 -22.21 12.96 0.09
N ARG A 72 -21.35 13.67 0.81
CA ARG A 72 -20.11 14.25 0.31
C ARG A 72 -19.02 14.10 1.37
N VAL A 73 -17.78 13.94 0.93
CA VAL A 73 -16.63 13.98 1.84
C VAL A 73 -16.46 15.39 2.41
N ARG A 74 -16.07 15.49 3.69
CA ARG A 74 -15.87 16.79 4.36
C ARG A 74 -14.40 17.12 4.65
N VAL A 75 -13.51 16.13 4.49
CA VAL A 75 -12.05 16.28 4.64
C VAL A 75 -11.38 16.00 3.29
N PRO A 76 -10.17 16.53 3.04
CA PRO A 76 -9.35 16.13 1.90
C PRO A 76 -9.27 14.60 1.78
N THR A 77 -9.79 14.07 0.68
CA THR A 77 -9.95 12.62 0.48
C THR A 77 -9.36 12.21 -0.86
N THR A 78 -8.44 11.26 -0.83
CA THR A 78 -7.81 10.68 -2.03
C THR A 78 -8.30 9.25 -2.23
N LEU A 79 -8.14 8.72 -3.45
CA LEU A 79 -8.61 7.38 -3.82
C LEU A 79 -7.42 6.44 -4.06
N ASN A 80 -7.51 5.23 -3.50
CA ASN A 80 -6.59 4.14 -3.80
C ASN A 80 -6.78 3.64 -5.24
N VAL A 81 -5.91 2.75 -5.70
CA VAL A 81 -6.04 2.04 -6.97
C VAL A 81 -7.45 1.49 -7.19
N GLY A 82 -7.90 1.54 -8.43
CA GLY A 82 -9.15 0.96 -8.88
C GLY A 82 -8.94 -0.28 -9.75
N SER A 83 -10.05 -0.79 -10.27
CA SER A 83 -10.08 -2.01 -11.09
C SER A 83 -9.75 -1.78 -12.57
N THR A 84 -9.42 -0.55 -12.97
CA THR A 84 -8.97 -0.27 -14.33
C THR A 84 -7.99 0.90 -14.42
N ASP A 85 -7.14 0.88 -15.44
CA ASP A 85 -6.32 2.03 -15.84
C ASP A 85 -7.20 2.94 -16.72
N LEU A 86 -7.60 4.10 -16.19
CA LEU A 86 -8.48 5.02 -16.94
C LEU A 86 -7.71 5.81 -18.00
N VAL A 87 -6.38 5.85 -17.92
CA VAL A 87 -5.51 6.49 -18.92
C VAL A 87 -5.27 5.52 -20.10
N HIS A 88 -5.14 4.23 -19.80
CA HIS A 88 -4.89 3.15 -20.77
C HIS A 88 -5.90 2.00 -20.62
N PRO A 89 -7.20 2.22 -20.85
CA PRO A 89 -8.24 1.24 -20.56
C PRO A 89 -8.11 -0.07 -21.36
N SER A 90 -7.40 -0.06 -22.48
CA SER A 90 -7.12 -1.26 -23.28
C SER A 90 -6.14 -2.24 -22.61
N LEU A 91 -5.45 -1.85 -21.54
CA LEU A 91 -4.54 -2.75 -20.81
C LEU A 91 -5.31 -3.82 -20.03
N VAL A 92 -6.51 -3.50 -19.54
CA VAL A 92 -7.32 -4.44 -18.76
C VAL A 92 -8.13 -5.32 -19.72
N ARG A 93 -7.87 -6.62 -19.66
CA ARG A 93 -8.43 -7.60 -20.62
C ARG A 93 -9.86 -8.01 -20.28
N ASP A 94 -10.22 -7.95 -19.00
CA ASP A 94 -11.58 -8.21 -18.54
C ASP A 94 -12.44 -6.95 -18.68
N ARG A 95 -13.32 -6.96 -19.69
CA ARG A 95 -14.17 -5.82 -20.02
C ARG A 95 -15.29 -5.58 -19.00
N GLU A 96 -15.78 -6.63 -18.36
CA GLU A 96 -16.85 -6.52 -17.36
C GLU A 96 -16.28 -5.91 -16.09
N LEU A 97 -15.13 -6.41 -15.62
CA LEU A 97 -14.38 -5.83 -14.52
C LEU A 97 -13.99 -4.37 -14.80
N ALA A 98 -13.52 -4.07 -16.01
CA ALA A 98 -13.12 -2.71 -16.38
C ALA A 98 -14.30 -1.72 -16.37
N ALA A 99 -15.47 -2.14 -16.89
CA ALA A 99 -16.67 -1.31 -16.91
C ALA A 99 -17.20 -1.04 -15.49
N ALA A 100 -17.37 -2.09 -14.68
CA ALA A 100 -17.82 -1.96 -13.30
C ALA A 100 -16.81 -1.18 -12.43
N GLY A 101 -15.51 -1.40 -12.67
CA GLY A 101 -14.43 -0.64 -12.05
C GLY A 101 -14.49 0.85 -12.38
N GLN A 102 -14.67 1.20 -13.65
CA GLN A 102 -14.81 2.59 -14.08
C GLN A 102 -16.03 3.27 -13.46
N GLU A 103 -17.15 2.57 -13.38
CA GLU A 103 -18.37 3.06 -12.71
C GLU A 103 -18.10 3.34 -11.23
N LEU A 104 -17.52 2.39 -10.51
CA LEU A 104 -17.17 2.51 -9.09
C LEU A 104 -16.21 3.69 -8.84
N MET A 105 -15.14 3.78 -9.62
CA MET A 105 -14.16 4.87 -9.54
C MET A 105 -14.81 6.24 -9.78
N THR A 106 -15.74 6.32 -10.74
CA THR A 106 -16.48 7.55 -11.04
C THR A 106 -17.43 7.92 -9.91
N ALA A 107 -18.13 6.94 -9.33
CA ALA A 107 -19.06 7.16 -8.22
C ALA A 107 -18.35 7.73 -6.98
N TYR A 108 -17.18 7.20 -6.61
CA TYR A 108 -16.39 7.74 -5.50
C TYR A 108 -15.88 9.15 -5.78
N ALA A 109 -15.41 9.44 -7.00
CA ALA A 109 -15.06 10.82 -7.38
C ALA A 109 -16.27 11.76 -7.27
N GLY A 110 -17.47 11.28 -7.61
CA GLY A 110 -18.74 12.01 -7.47
C GLY A 110 -19.13 12.38 -6.03
N LEU A 111 -18.58 11.68 -5.02
CA LEU A 111 -18.72 12.04 -3.60
C LEU A 111 -17.81 13.20 -3.16
N GLY A 112 -16.97 13.73 -4.06
CA GLY A 112 -16.03 14.82 -3.80
C GLY A 112 -14.60 14.36 -3.50
N CYS A 113 -14.29 13.08 -3.71
CA CYS A 113 -12.95 12.55 -3.57
C CYS A 113 -12.04 13.01 -4.72
N THR A 114 -10.75 13.18 -4.43
CA THR A 114 -9.72 13.46 -5.44
C THR A 114 -9.27 12.15 -6.10
N PRO A 115 -9.45 11.99 -7.43
CA PRO A 115 -9.21 10.73 -8.15
C PRO A 115 -7.72 10.49 -8.43
N THR A 116 -6.95 10.23 -7.38
CA THR A 116 -5.49 10.00 -7.42
C THR A 116 -5.10 8.59 -7.84
N PHE A 117 -5.99 7.62 -7.56
CA PHE A 117 -5.86 6.19 -7.86
C PHE A 117 -4.46 5.61 -7.64
N THR A 118 -3.97 5.65 -6.40
CA THR A 118 -2.66 5.10 -6.05
C THR A 118 -2.65 4.49 -4.66
N CYS A 119 -1.95 3.37 -4.51
CA CYS A 119 -1.71 2.73 -3.21
C CYS A 119 -0.56 3.36 -2.42
N ALA A 120 0.06 4.42 -2.94
CA ALA A 120 1.16 5.13 -2.32
C ALA A 120 0.82 6.62 -2.11
N PRO A 121 -0.25 6.95 -1.35
CA PRO A 121 -0.70 8.33 -1.17
C PRO A 121 0.33 9.24 -0.49
N TYR A 122 1.25 8.67 0.29
CA TYR A 122 2.37 9.40 0.91
C TYR A 122 3.38 9.96 -0.11
N GLN A 123 3.30 9.56 -1.38
CA GLN A 123 4.09 10.15 -2.48
C GLN A 123 3.41 11.40 -3.07
N LEU A 124 2.17 11.71 -2.66
CA LEU A 124 1.43 12.88 -3.10
C LEU A 124 1.68 14.09 -2.18
N PRO A 125 1.38 15.32 -2.64
CA PRO A 125 1.32 16.49 -1.76
C PRO A 125 0.29 16.32 -0.64
N GLY A 126 0.47 17.03 0.48
CA GLY A 126 -0.49 17.01 1.59
C GLY A 126 -0.31 15.83 2.55
N ARG A 127 0.94 15.38 2.75
CA ARG A 127 1.30 14.34 3.72
C ARG A 127 0.90 14.76 5.14
N PRO A 128 0.26 13.89 5.95
CA PRO A 128 -0.04 14.18 7.34
C PRO A 128 1.24 14.24 8.19
N GLY A 129 1.18 15.04 9.25
CA GLY A 129 2.27 15.20 10.21
C GLY A 129 2.25 14.18 11.36
N LEU A 130 3.32 14.23 12.17
CA LEU A 130 3.46 13.43 13.39
C LEU A 130 2.29 13.69 14.36
N GLY A 131 1.63 12.62 14.78
CA GLY A 131 0.50 12.63 15.71
C GLY A 131 -0.85 12.99 15.09
N GLU A 132 -0.88 13.33 13.80
CA GLU A 132 -2.10 13.71 13.09
C GLU A 132 -3.01 12.48 12.86
N HIS A 133 -4.30 12.61 13.16
CA HIS A 133 -5.29 11.55 12.96
C HIS A 133 -5.80 11.56 11.52
N VAL A 134 -5.67 10.45 10.82
CA VAL A 134 -6.15 10.26 9.44
C VAL A 134 -6.96 8.97 9.30
N ALA A 135 -7.70 8.84 8.21
CA ALA A 135 -8.36 7.59 7.81
C ALA A 135 -7.81 7.06 6.50
N TRP A 136 -6.62 6.44 6.55
CA TRP A 136 -6.02 5.77 5.40
C TRP A 136 -6.23 4.26 5.57
N ALA A 137 -6.82 3.61 4.56
CA ALA A 137 -7.24 2.21 4.68
C ALA A 137 -6.37 1.21 3.89
N GLU A 138 -5.64 1.68 2.87
CA GLU A 138 -4.75 0.79 2.12
C GLU A 138 -3.61 0.27 3.02
N SER A 139 -3.41 -1.06 3.03
CA SER A 139 -2.48 -1.76 3.93
C SER A 139 -1.04 -1.21 4.04
N ASN A 140 -0.41 -0.84 2.93
CA ASN A 140 0.94 -0.26 2.93
C ASN A 140 0.91 1.23 3.31
N ALA A 141 -0.13 1.96 2.90
CA ALA A 141 -0.34 3.35 3.29
C ALA A 141 -0.56 3.48 4.81
N ILE A 142 -1.27 2.54 5.44
CA ILE A 142 -1.42 2.44 6.90
C ILE A 142 -0.05 2.33 7.56
N VAL A 143 0.76 1.35 7.14
CA VAL A 143 2.08 1.12 7.73
C VAL A 143 2.99 2.34 7.55
N PHE A 144 2.99 2.94 6.37
CA PHE A 144 3.81 4.10 6.07
C PHE A 144 3.38 5.33 6.88
N ALA A 145 2.07 5.61 6.95
CA ALA A 145 1.53 6.70 7.74
C ALA A 145 1.88 6.54 9.23
N ASN A 146 1.68 5.34 9.78
CA ASN A 146 1.97 5.07 11.18
C ASN A 146 3.46 5.10 11.51
N SER A 147 4.28 4.46 10.68
CA SER A 147 5.69 4.20 11.01
C SER A 147 6.61 5.29 10.50
N VAL A 148 6.45 5.73 9.24
CA VAL A 148 7.38 6.67 8.59
C VAL A 148 6.98 8.12 8.86
N LEU A 149 5.68 8.43 8.75
CA LEU A 149 5.17 9.79 9.02
C LEU A 149 4.91 10.04 10.50
N GLY A 150 4.61 9.00 11.27
CA GLY A 150 4.12 9.12 12.65
C GLY A 150 2.68 9.66 12.74
N ALA A 151 1.95 9.68 11.64
CA ALA A 151 0.51 9.92 11.65
C ALA A 151 -0.22 8.73 12.32
N ARG A 152 -1.50 8.89 12.60
CA ARG A 152 -2.32 7.92 13.34
C ARG A 152 -3.49 7.48 12.47
N THR A 153 -3.46 6.21 12.08
CA THR A 153 -4.55 5.54 11.37
C THR A 153 -4.64 4.10 11.84
N ASP A 154 -5.86 3.57 11.90
CA ASP A 154 -6.09 2.16 12.19
C ASP A 154 -6.36 1.37 10.90
N ARG A 155 -6.48 0.05 11.02
CA ARG A 155 -6.98 -0.81 9.94
C ARG A 155 -8.48 -0.58 9.78
N TYR A 156 -8.82 0.27 8.82
CA TYR A 156 -10.20 0.45 8.38
C TYR A 156 -10.50 -0.54 7.26
N GLY A 157 -11.54 -1.34 7.44
CA GLY A 157 -12.05 -2.16 6.35
C GLY A 157 -12.72 -1.29 5.28
N ASP A 158 -12.96 -1.87 4.12
CA ASP A 158 -13.74 -1.23 3.07
C ASP A 158 -15.07 -0.66 3.61
N PHE A 159 -15.51 0.45 3.00
CA PHE A 159 -16.69 1.23 3.34
C PHE A 159 -16.55 2.11 4.60
N LEU A 160 -15.74 1.70 5.58
CA LEU A 160 -15.55 2.47 6.81
C LEU A 160 -14.73 3.74 6.57
N ASP A 161 -13.74 3.66 5.70
CA ASP A 161 -12.85 4.75 5.27
C ASP A 161 -13.60 5.92 4.61
N ILE A 162 -14.49 5.66 3.66
CA ILE A 162 -15.35 6.67 3.05
C ILE A 162 -16.36 7.22 4.07
N CYS A 163 -16.86 6.39 4.99
CA CYS A 163 -17.70 6.88 6.08
C CYS A 163 -16.94 7.83 7.01
N ALA A 164 -15.66 7.53 7.29
CA ALA A 164 -14.78 8.40 8.06
C ALA A 164 -14.54 9.73 7.31
N ALA A 165 -14.35 9.67 5.99
CA ALA A 165 -14.19 10.85 5.13
C ALA A 165 -15.44 11.75 5.07
N ILE A 166 -16.63 11.15 5.01
CA ILE A 166 -17.92 11.86 5.01
C ILE A 166 -18.20 12.53 6.36
N THR A 167 -17.90 11.84 7.46
CA THR A 167 -18.16 12.36 8.81
C THR A 167 -17.03 13.24 9.35
N GLY A 168 -15.82 13.09 8.81
CA GLY A 168 -14.59 13.66 9.38
C GLY A 168 -14.26 13.06 10.75
N ARG A 169 -14.71 11.83 11.03
CA ARG A 169 -14.56 11.16 12.33
C ARG A 169 -14.04 9.74 12.17
N ALA A 170 -13.21 9.30 13.12
CA ALA A 170 -12.81 7.91 13.26
C ALA A 170 -12.88 7.45 14.73
N PRO A 171 -13.04 6.15 15.02
CA PRO A 171 -12.96 5.64 16.38
C PRO A 171 -11.61 5.94 17.05
N TYR A 172 -11.61 6.46 18.28
CA TYR A 172 -10.39 6.58 19.09
C TYR A 172 -10.07 5.25 19.79
N ALA A 173 -9.59 4.29 19.02
CA ALA A 173 -9.18 2.96 19.46
C ALA A 173 -7.96 2.48 18.67
N GLY A 174 -7.39 1.34 19.09
CA GLY A 174 -6.24 0.73 18.43
C GLY A 174 -5.14 1.75 18.12
N LEU A 175 -4.63 1.76 16.90
CA LEU A 175 -3.47 2.58 16.51
C LEU A 175 -3.74 4.10 16.51
N GLN A 176 -4.98 4.53 16.73
CA GLN A 176 -5.28 5.93 17.04
C GLN A 176 -4.81 6.32 18.46
N THR A 177 -4.62 5.35 19.37
CA THR A 177 -4.20 5.58 20.76
C THR A 177 -2.68 5.45 20.94
N PRO A 178 -2.03 6.22 21.83
CA PRO A 178 -0.61 6.03 22.14
C PRO A 178 -0.28 4.65 22.71
N GLU A 179 -1.17 4.06 23.50
CA GLU A 179 -0.93 2.81 24.22
C GLU A 179 -0.82 1.62 23.27
N ALA A 180 -1.69 1.56 22.26
CA ALA A 180 -1.68 0.47 21.27
C ALA A 180 -0.53 0.57 20.26
N ARG A 181 0.30 1.61 20.31
CA ARG A 181 1.42 1.83 19.38
C ARG A 181 2.76 1.32 19.93
N ARG A 182 2.78 0.74 21.13
CA ARG A 182 3.99 0.26 21.79
C ARG A 182 4.53 -1.00 21.09
N GLY A 183 5.83 -1.02 20.86
CA GLY A 183 6.52 -2.19 20.30
C GLY A 183 6.34 -3.44 21.15
N THR A 184 6.19 -4.59 20.51
CA THR A 184 5.91 -5.88 21.17
C THR A 184 7.08 -6.85 21.13
N VAL A 185 7.98 -6.71 20.15
CA VAL A 185 9.13 -7.59 19.93
C VAL A 185 10.23 -6.84 19.18
N VAL A 186 11.48 -7.11 19.55
CA VAL A 186 12.67 -6.55 18.90
C VAL A 186 13.18 -7.51 17.84
N PHE A 187 13.49 -6.98 16.66
CA PHE A 187 14.26 -7.65 15.63
C PHE A 187 15.63 -7.00 15.51
N ASP A 188 16.66 -7.76 15.86
CA ASP A 188 18.05 -7.34 15.72
C ASP A 188 18.53 -7.65 14.29
N CYS A 189 18.63 -6.60 13.49
CA CYS A 189 19.05 -6.64 12.09
C CYS A 189 20.55 -6.39 11.92
N ARG A 190 21.30 -6.10 12.99
CA ARG A 190 22.75 -5.82 12.91
C ARG A 190 23.57 -6.93 12.22
N PRO A 191 23.26 -8.24 12.39
CA PRO A 191 23.99 -9.29 11.70
C PRO A 191 23.88 -9.29 10.17
N LEU A 192 22.93 -8.54 9.60
CA LEU A 192 22.80 -8.39 8.14
C LEU A 192 23.93 -7.54 7.54
N GLY A 193 24.59 -6.69 8.34
CA GLY A 193 25.73 -5.89 7.91
C GLY A 193 25.45 -5.09 6.64
N SER A 194 26.34 -5.19 5.65
CA SER A 194 26.24 -4.45 4.40
C SER A 194 25.06 -4.84 3.52
N PHE A 195 24.40 -6.00 3.77
CA PHE A 195 23.22 -6.39 3.02
C PHE A 195 22.05 -5.42 3.22
N LEU A 196 22.03 -4.66 4.32
CA LEU A 196 21.03 -3.62 4.57
C LEU A 196 21.07 -2.45 3.56
N HIS A 197 22.13 -2.36 2.73
CA HIS A 197 22.19 -1.40 1.61
C HIS A 197 21.65 -1.97 0.29
N SER A 198 21.24 -3.24 0.28
CA SER A 198 20.51 -3.80 -0.86
C SER A 198 19.03 -3.49 -0.73
N GLU A 199 18.42 -2.96 -1.79
CA GLU A 199 16.96 -2.75 -1.84
C GLU A 199 16.17 -4.05 -1.56
N LEU A 200 16.73 -5.22 -1.89
CA LEU A 200 16.10 -6.52 -1.65
C LEU A 200 16.02 -6.88 -0.16
N ALA A 201 16.84 -6.26 0.70
CA ALA A 201 16.81 -6.54 2.13
C ALA A 201 15.45 -6.22 2.75
N TYR A 202 14.82 -5.14 2.34
CA TYR A 202 13.61 -4.61 2.97
C TYR A 202 12.34 -5.41 2.65
N PRO A 203 12.05 -5.80 1.39
CA PRO A 203 11.00 -6.77 1.10
C PRO A 203 11.16 -8.10 1.86
N LEU A 204 12.39 -8.62 1.95
CA LEU A 204 12.67 -9.89 2.63
C LEU A 204 12.50 -9.77 4.15
N LEU A 205 13.02 -8.68 4.73
CA LEU A 205 12.85 -8.37 6.15
C LEU A 205 11.38 -8.19 6.50
N GLY A 206 10.65 -7.41 5.71
CA GLY A 206 9.23 -7.16 5.90
C GLY A 206 8.44 -8.45 5.88
N HIS A 207 8.66 -9.28 4.86
CA HIS A 207 7.97 -10.56 4.75
C HIS A 207 8.29 -11.49 5.93
N HIS A 208 9.58 -11.63 6.29
CA HIS A 208 9.98 -12.45 7.43
C HIS A 208 9.33 -11.98 8.74
N ILE A 209 9.52 -10.70 9.06
CA ILE A 209 9.03 -10.10 10.30
C ILE A 209 7.51 -10.21 10.36
N GLY A 210 6.80 -9.83 9.29
CA GLY A 210 5.35 -9.97 9.20
C GLY A 210 4.89 -11.40 9.50
N SER A 211 5.47 -12.40 8.82
CA SER A 211 5.11 -13.81 9.02
C SER A 211 5.33 -14.32 10.46
N VAL A 212 6.23 -13.69 11.22
CA VAL A 212 6.55 -14.07 12.60
C VAL A 212 5.70 -13.34 13.64
N VAL A 213 5.42 -12.05 13.41
CA VAL A 213 4.75 -11.20 14.42
C VAL A 213 3.24 -11.14 14.27
N GLY A 214 2.71 -11.45 13.09
CA GLY A 214 1.31 -11.23 12.80
C GLY A 214 0.92 -9.75 12.98
N ASP A 215 -0.05 -9.49 13.85
CA ASP A 215 -0.56 -8.17 14.18
C ASP A 215 0.27 -7.41 15.25
N GLY A 216 1.37 -8.02 15.73
CA GLY A 216 2.31 -7.36 16.63
C GLY A 216 3.05 -6.16 16.01
N ILE A 217 3.66 -5.33 16.86
CA ILE A 217 4.40 -4.12 16.45
C ILE A 217 5.90 -4.39 16.57
N PRO A 218 6.59 -4.71 15.46
CA PRO A 218 8.02 -4.99 15.50
C PRO A 218 8.84 -3.73 15.73
N VAL A 219 9.90 -3.86 16.52
CA VAL A 219 10.94 -2.84 16.74
C VAL A 219 12.24 -3.31 16.10
N LEU A 220 12.68 -2.65 15.04
CA LEU A 220 13.89 -2.98 14.31
C LEU A 220 15.08 -2.23 14.89
N VAL A 221 16.17 -2.95 15.12
CA VAL A 221 17.45 -2.41 15.60
C VAL A 221 18.53 -2.71 14.57
N GLY A 222 19.38 -1.72 14.27
CA GLY A 222 20.49 -1.87 13.32
C GLY A 222 20.19 -1.45 11.90
N ILE A 223 19.00 -0.92 11.63
CA ILE A 223 18.68 -0.29 10.34
C ILE A 223 19.54 0.97 10.15
N PRO A 224 20.19 1.17 8.99
CA PRO A 224 21.00 2.36 8.73
C PRO A 224 20.16 3.63 8.78
N ARG A 225 20.76 4.78 9.15
CA ARG A 225 20.04 6.06 9.25
C ARG A 225 19.68 6.64 7.89
N GLU A 226 20.47 6.29 6.89
CA GLU A 226 20.36 6.67 5.49
C GLU A 226 19.33 5.84 4.71
N VAL A 227 18.63 4.91 5.38
CA VAL A 227 17.52 4.16 4.76
C VAL A 227 16.51 5.12 4.15
N SER A 228 16.14 4.85 2.90
CA SER A 228 15.20 5.65 2.13
C SER A 228 13.76 5.36 2.50
N GLU A 229 12.86 6.30 2.20
CA GLU A 229 11.42 6.06 2.32
C GLU A 229 10.95 4.92 1.41
N ASP A 230 11.59 4.70 0.26
CA ASP A 230 11.25 3.62 -0.66
C ASP A 230 11.59 2.24 -0.07
N GLU A 231 12.71 2.13 0.66
CA GLU A 231 13.08 0.93 1.42
C GLU A 231 12.12 0.68 2.60
N LEU A 232 11.74 1.74 3.34
CA LEU A 232 10.76 1.63 4.42
C LEU A 232 9.36 1.27 3.91
N LYS A 233 8.98 1.81 2.73
CA LYS A 233 7.78 1.44 1.98
C LYS A 233 7.80 -0.04 1.61
N ALA A 234 8.91 -0.52 1.03
CA ALA A 234 9.06 -1.91 0.62
C ALA A 234 8.98 -2.86 1.82
N PHE A 235 9.62 -2.52 2.93
CA PHE A 235 9.51 -3.23 4.20
C PHE A 235 8.06 -3.28 4.70
N GLY A 236 7.42 -2.11 4.84
CA GLY A 236 6.08 -1.99 5.40
C GLY A 236 5.04 -2.73 4.57
N ALA A 237 5.13 -2.63 3.24
CA ALA A 237 4.25 -3.34 2.32
C ALA A 237 4.38 -4.86 2.45
N ALA A 238 5.60 -5.39 2.52
CA ALA A 238 5.82 -6.83 2.67
C ALA A 238 5.38 -7.34 4.06
N ALA A 239 5.63 -6.57 5.12
CA ALA A 239 5.21 -6.92 6.48
C ALA A 239 3.69 -6.91 6.65
N ALA A 240 3.01 -5.91 6.08
CA ALA A 240 1.55 -5.87 6.04
C ALA A 240 0.96 -7.07 5.29
N SER A 241 1.59 -7.47 4.18
CA SER A 241 1.12 -8.58 3.35
C SER A 241 1.29 -9.93 4.06
N ALA A 242 2.46 -10.18 4.63
CA ALA A 242 2.78 -11.46 5.24
C ALA A 242 2.16 -11.68 6.63
N GLY A 243 1.89 -10.61 7.37
CA GLY A 243 1.48 -10.72 8.79
C GLY A 243 0.38 -9.79 9.25
N GLY A 244 -0.04 -8.79 8.46
CA GLY A 244 -0.94 -7.78 9.00
C GLY A 244 -0.27 -6.84 10.01
N VAL A 245 1.03 -6.56 9.83
CA VAL A 245 1.72 -5.46 10.52
C VAL A 245 1.14 -4.12 10.04
N ALA A 246 0.67 -3.27 10.95
CA ALA A 246 0.10 -1.94 10.67
C ALA A 246 0.98 -0.77 11.17
N LEU A 247 1.99 -1.07 11.98
CA LEU A 247 2.96 -0.13 12.53
C LEU A 247 4.24 -0.91 12.83
N PHE A 248 5.38 -0.31 12.54
CA PHE A 248 6.69 -0.75 13.03
C PHE A 248 7.47 0.44 13.58
N HIS A 249 8.49 0.14 14.37
CA HIS A 249 9.46 1.14 14.83
C HIS A 249 10.85 0.75 14.33
N ALA A 250 11.58 1.65 13.68
CA ALA A 250 13.00 1.47 13.40
C ALA A 250 13.81 2.44 14.26
N VAL A 251 14.58 1.91 15.21
CA VAL A 251 15.29 2.70 16.22
C VAL A 251 16.28 3.66 15.57
N GLY A 252 16.09 4.95 15.81
CA GLY A 252 16.92 6.02 15.23
C GLY A 252 16.53 6.46 13.82
N VAL A 253 15.44 5.90 13.27
CA VAL A 253 14.91 6.20 11.93
C VAL A 253 13.48 6.73 12.02
N THR A 254 12.53 5.94 12.57
CA THR A 254 11.11 6.34 12.61
C THR A 254 10.82 7.30 13.77
N PRO A 255 9.90 8.27 13.60
CA PRO A 255 9.68 9.36 14.57
C PRO A 255 9.19 8.90 15.95
N GLU A 256 8.40 7.82 16.01
CA GLU A 256 7.88 7.28 17.28
C GLU A 256 8.73 6.14 17.86
N ALA A 257 9.90 5.86 17.29
CA ALA A 257 10.72 4.74 17.74
C ALA A 257 11.11 4.91 19.23
N PRO A 258 11.04 3.83 20.04
CA PRO A 258 11.37 3.93 21.44
C PRO A 258 12.85 4.21 21.65
N SER A 259 13.17 5.03 22.65
CA SER A 259 14.56 5.31 23.07
C SER A 259 15.23 4.12 23.77
N SER A 260 14.43 3.15 24.24
CA SER A 260 14.88 1.94 24.93
C SER A 260 14.01 0.76 24.50
N VAL A 261 14.66 -0.36 24.22
CA VAL A 261 14.00 -1.63 23.88
C VAL A 261 14.11 -2.68 24.99
N HIS A 262 14.53 -2.26 26.19
CA HIS A 262 14.67 -3.15 27.34
C HIS A 262 13.34 -3.79 27.74
N GLY A 263 13.36 -5.09 28.03
CA GLY A 263 12.19 -5.85 28.47
C GLY A 263 11.34 -6.45 27.36
N LEU A 264 11.62 -6.14 26.09
CA LEU A 264 10.97 -6.79 24.94
C LEU A 264 11.70 -8.09 24.55
N PRO A 265 10.98 -9.14 24.12
CA PRO A 265 11.58 -10.32 23.50
C PRO A 265 12.43 -9.91 22.30
N VAL A 266 13.60 -10.53 22.13
CA VAL A 266 14.54 -10.24 21.04
C VAL A 266 14.63 -11.43 20.10
N ARG A 267 14.50 -11.16 18.79
CA ARG A 267 14.75 -12.11 17.70
C ARG A 267 15.87 -11.57 16.82
N VAL A 268 16.83 -12.42 16.48
CA VAL A 268 17.93 -12.05 15.58
C VAL A 268 17.56 -12.41 14.15
N VAL A 269 17.85 -11.52 13.20
CA VAL A 269 17.69 -11.79 11.76
C VAL A 269 19.07 -11.86 11.11
N ASP A 270 19.37 -12.98 10.49
CA ASP A 270 20.61 -13.23 9.77
C ASP A 270 20.38 -13.42 8.27
N LEU A 271 21.47 -13.49 7.51
CA LEU A 271 21.43 -13.66 6.06
C LEU A 271 20.80 -14.99 5.65
N GLU A 272 21.02 -16.07 6.40
CA GLU A 272 20.44 -17.38 6.09
C GLU A 272 18.90 -17.33 6.15
N THR A 273 18.36 -16.60 7.14
CA THR A 273 16.94 -16.34 7.27
C THR A 273 16.39 -15.62 6.04
N LEU A 274 17.04 -14.54 5.58
CA LEU A 274 16.59 -13.81 4.40
C LEU A 274 16.73 -14.61 3.10
N GLN A 275 17.76 -15.43 2.96
CA GLN A 275 17.89 -16.36 1.84
C GLN A 275 16.76 -17.39 1.80
N ARG A 276 16.34 -17.89 2.97
CA ARG A 276 15.19 -18.81 3.08
C ARG A 276 13.90 -18.13 2.66
N VAL A 277 13.70 -16.87 3.05
CA VAL A 277 12.54 -16.07 2.67
C VAL A 277 12.52 -15.80 1.15
N ARG A 278 13.66 -15.44 0.56
CA ARG A 278 13.76 -15.23 -0.89
C ARG A 278 13.38 -16.49 -1.66
N ARG A 279 13.86 -17.66 -1.20
CA ARG A 279 13.48 -18.97 -1.77
C ARG A 279 12.00 -19.28 -1.60
N ALA A 280 11.38 -18.91 -0.47
CA ALA A 280 9.95 -19.15 -0.25
C ALA A 280 9.06 -18.25 -1.15
N LEU A 281 9.50 -17.03 -1.44
CA LEU A 281 8.81 -16.09 -2.33
C LEU A 281 9.12 -16.31 -3.82
N SER A 282 10.05 -17.20 -4.15
CA SER A 282 10.50 -17.44 -5.52
C SER A 282 10.22 -18.86 -5.95
N SER A 283 9.71 -19.02 -7.16
CA SER A 283 9.68 -20.29 -7.87
C SER A 283 11.04 -20.61 -8.49
N SER A 284 11.26 -21.89 -8.80
CA SER A 284 12.45 -22.39 -9.48
C SER A 284 12.39 -22.26 -11.01
N ALA A 285 11.52 -21.39 -11.52
CA ALA A 285 11.36 -21.18 -12.96
C ALA A 285 12.67 -20.63 -13.57
N SER A 286 13.09 -21.19 -14.71
CA SER A 286 14.26 -20.70 -15.45
C SER A 286 13.88 -19.77 -16.60
N GLN A 287 12.65 -19.90 -17.10
CA GLN A 287 12.04 -19.04 -18.10
C GLN A 287 11.05 -18.09 -17.45
N LEU A 288 10.92 -16.89 -18.03
CA LEU A 288 10.03 -15.84 -17.56
C LEU A 288 9.11 -15.43 -18.71
N ASP A 289 7.85 -15.17 -18.38
CA ASP A 289 6.87 -14.62 -19.30
C ASP A 289 6.83 -13.10 -19.25
N ALA A 290 7.07 -12.51 -18.08
CA ALA A 290 7.04 -11.06 -17.87
C ALA A 290 7.83 -10.62 -16.63
N ILE A 291 8.02 -9.30 -16.54
CA ILE A 291 8.51 -8.60 -15.35
C ILE A 291 7.40 -7.64 -14.87
N SER A 292 7.19 -7.54 -13.55
CA SER A 292 6.27 -6.57 -12.95
C SER A 292 6.91 -5.91 -11.73
N VAL A 293 7.12 -4.59 -11.79
CA VAL A 293 7.68 -3.79 -10.69
C VAL A 293 6.76 -2.62 -10.33
N GLY A 294 7.07 -1.93 -9.24
CA GLY A 294 6.27 -0.79 -8.76
C GLY A 294 5.06 -1.21 -7.94
N THR A 295 5.23 -2.18 -7.04
CA THR A 295 4.23 -2.51 -6.01
C THR A 295 4.85 -2.39 -4.62
N PRO A 296 4.38 -1.49 -3.74
CA PRO A 296 3.45 -0.39 -3.99
C PRO A 296 3.89 0.52 -5.15
N HIS A 297 2.98 1.35 -5.68
CA HIS A 297 3.23 2.22 -6.83
C HIS A 297 4.59 2.93 -6.74
N ALA A 298 5.40 2.78 -7.78
CA ALA A 298 6.77 3.27 -7.79
C ALA A 298 6.85 4.77 -7.56
N SER A 299 7.84 5.20 -6.78
CA SER A 299 8.20 6.60 -6.58
C SER A 299 8.84 7.17 -7.84
N TYR A 300 8.97 8.49 -7.91
CA TYR A 300 9.71 9.13 -9.00
C TYR A 300 11.17 8.64 -9.05
N ASP A 301 11.81 8.47 -7.90
CA ASP A 301 13.23 8.10 -7.81
C ASP A 301 13.45 6.64 -8.22
N GLU A 302 12.55 5.72 -7.85
CA GLU A 302 12.55 4.34 -8.36
C GLU A 302 12.39 4.29 -9.89
N CYS A 303 11.52 5.14 -10.45
CA CYS A 303 11.33 5.21 -11.90
C CYS A 303 12.56 5.77 -12.63
N VAL A 304 13.23 6.78 -12.05
CA VAL A 304 14.51 7.30 -12.57
C VAL A 304 15.58 6.22 -12.53
N ARG A 305 15.72 5.52 -11.40
CA ARG A 305 16.67 4.41 -11.26
C ARG A 305 16.42 3.31 -12.28
N LEU A 306 15.17 2.93 -12.51
CA LEU A 306 14.83 1.96 -13.55
C LEU A 306 15.24 2.46 -14.95
N ALA A 307 14.98 3.73 -15.26
CA ALA A 307 15.38 4.32 -16.54
C ALA A 307 16.92 4.31 -16.75
N GLU A 308 17.70 4.56 -15.70
CA GLU A 308 19.17 4.47 -15.73
C GLU A 308 19.64 3.04 -16.04
N LEU A 309 19.06 2.04 -15.38
CA LEU A 309 19.39 0.62 -15.61
C LEU A 309 19.01 0.14 -17.02
N LEU A 310 17.98 0.76 -17.60
CA LEU A 310 17.50 0.47 -18.95
C LEU A 310 18.28 1.17 -20.07
N ALA A 311 19.31 1.96 -19.76
CA ALA A 311 20.19 2.52 -20.77
C ALA A 311 20.76 1.41 -21.68
N GLY A 312 20.48 1.49 -22.98
CA GLY A 312 20.88 0.48 -23.97
C GLY A 312 19.70 -0.07 -24.79
N PRO A 313 19.83 -1.29 -25.35
CA PRO A 313 18.77 -1.90 -26.16
C PRO A 313 17.48 -2.15 -25.37
N PRO A 314 16.31 -2.15 -26.04
CA PRO A 314 15.04 -2.52 -25.44
C PRO A 314 15.06 -3.93 -24.82
N VAL A 315 14.22 -4.12 -23.81
CA VAL A 315 14.05 -5.44 -23.18
C VAL A 315 13.37 -6.43 -24.12
N ARG A 316 13.63 -7.73 -23.91
CA ARG A 316 13.04 -8.81 -24.72
C ARG A 316 11.73 -9.33 -24.16
N LEU A 317 11.57 -9.26 -22.84
CA LEU A 317 10.37 -9.70 -22.14
C LEU A 317 9.40 -8.53 -21.92
N PRO A 318 8.08 -8.76 -21.93
CA PRO A 318 7.11 -7.82 -21.42
C PRO A 318 7.49 -7.34 -20.02
N PHE A 319 7.56 -6.02 -19.83
CA PHE A 319 7.97 -5.41 -18.57
C PHE A 319 6.96 -4.32 -18.20
N TYR A 320 6.32 -4.50 -17.04
CA TYR A 320 5.33 -3.57 -16.50
C TYR A 320 5.88 -2.81 -15.30
N LEU A 321 5.63 -1.49 -15.29
CA LEU A 321 5.92 -0.59 -14.18
C LEU A 321 4.60 0.02 -13.71
N SER A 322 4.17 -0.29 -12.47
CA SER A 322 3.00 0.36 -11.87
C SER A 322 3.41 1.62 -11.11
N THR A 323 2.76 2.75 -11.36
CA THR A 323 3.04 4.03 -10.67
C THR A 323 1.79 4.93 -10.59
N ALA A 324 1.85 6.02 -9.82
CA ALA A 324 0.76 6.98 -9.72
C ALA A 324 0.73 7.94 -10.94
N ARG A 325 -0.44 8.47 -11.30
CA ARG A 325 -0.58 9.48 -12.37
C ARG A 325 0.35 10.68 -12.16
N ALA A 326 0.38 11.23 -10.94
CA ALA A 326 1.24 12.37 -10.60
C ALA A 326 2.74 12.06 -10.84
N THR A 327 3.17 10.82 -10.54
CA THR A 327 4.54 10.37 -10.84
C THR A 327 4.76 10.24 -12.34
N ARG A 328 3.84 9.59 -13.07
CA ARG A 328 3.89 9.45 -14.53
C ARG A 328 3.98 10.81 -15.23
N ASP A 329 3.16 11.77 -14.82
CA ASP A 329 3.13 13.12 -15.42
C ASP A 329 4.46 13.84 -15.15
N ARG A 330 4.99 13.76 -13.91
CA ARG A 330 6.33 14.28 -13.58
C ARG A 330 7.44 13.61 -14.40
N LEU A 331 7.35 12.29 -14.65
CA LEU A 331 8.31 11.59 -15.51
C LEU A 331 8.23 12.05 -16.97
N ALA A 332 7.03 12.37 -17.46
CA ALA A 332 6.82 12.92 -18.79
C ALA A 332 7.47 14.31 -18.93
N ASP A 333 7.22 15.19 -17.97
CA ASP A 333 7.76 16.55 -17.93
C ASP A 333 9.30 16.58 -17.93
N ASN A 334 9.93 15.57 -17.35
CA ASN A 334 11.39 15.44 -17.25
C ASN A 334 12.00 14.51 -18.33
N GLY A 335 11.19 14.03 -19.28
CA GLY A 335 11.64 13.17 -20.38
C GLY A 335 12.02 11.74 -20.00
N VAL A 336 11.85 11.34 -18.74
CA VAL A 336 12.15 10.00 -18.22
C VAL A 336 11.14 8.98 -18.73
N LEU A 337 9.85 9.36 -18.84
CA LEU A 337 8.81 8.47 -19.36
C LEU A 337 9.17 7.94 -20.76
N ARG A 338 9.68 8.82 -21.62
CA ARG A 338 10.11 8.46 -22.98
C ARG A 338 11.26 7.44 -22.98
N VAL A 339 12.18 7.52 -22.00
CA VAL A 339 13.28 6.55 -21.85
C VAL A 339 12.72 5.17 -21.49
N LEU A 340 11.78 5.12 -20.55
CA LEU A 340 11.11 3.89 -20.13
C LEU A 340 10.34 3.25 -21.31
N GLU A 341 9.52 4.03 -22.01
CA GLU A 341 8.72 3.55 -23.15
C GLU A 341 9.62 3.07 -24.32
N ALA A 342 10.68 3.81 -24.64
CA ALA A 342 11.64 3.43 -25.68
C ALA A 342 12.40 2.13 -25.34
N ALA A 343 12.57 1.83 -24.05
CA ALA A 343 13.15 0.58 -23.58
C ALA A 343 12.17 -0.61 -23.62
N GLY A 344 10.89 -0.38 -23.95
CA GLY A 344 9.85 -1.41 -24.03
C GLY A 344 9.04 -1.58 -22.73
N ILE A 345 9.11 -0.62 -21.80
CA ILE A 345 8.37 -0.68 -20.54
C ILE A 345 6.92 -0.21 -20.75
N THR A 346 5.97 -1.00 -20.28
CA THR A 346 4.56 -0.60 -20.21
C THR A 346 4.29 0.03 -18.85
N VAL A 347 4.01 1.32 -18.83
CA VAL A 347 3.64 2.05 -17.60
C VAL A 347 2.15 1.86 -17.33
N VAL A 348 1.82 1.34 -16.15
CA VAL A 348 0.47 1.12 -15.65
C VAL A 348 0.18 2.18 -14.59
N VAL A 349 -0.97 2.82 -14.68
CA VAL A 349 -1.48 3.74 -13.66
C VAL A 349 -2.87 3.33 -13.19
N ASP A 350 -3.34 3.94 -12.11
CA ASP A 350 -4.64 3.71 -11.47
C ASP A 350 -4.91 2.32 -10.91
N THR A 351 -4.08 1.32 -11.26
CA THR A 351 -4.25 -0.07 -10.87
C THR A 351 -2.91 -0.79 -10.73
N CYS A 352 -2.93 -2.02 -10.23
CA CYS A 352 -1.76 -2.87 -10.04
C CYS A 352 -1.87 -4.16 -10.85
N THR A 353 -0.74 -4.67 -11.34
CA THR A 353 -0.70 -5.87 -12.21
C THR A 353 -1.02 -7.19 -11.50
N TYR A 354 -1.09 -7.22 -10.16
CA TYR A 354 -1.48 -8.41 -9.38
C TYR A 354 -2.95 -8.40 -8.92
N VAL A 355 -3.70 -7.34 -9.26
CA VAL A 355 -5.11 -7.18 -8.85
C VAL A 355 -6.04 -7.20 -10.06
N THR A 356 -5.60 -6.68 -11.20
CA THR A 356 -6.42 -6.62 -12.42
C THR A 356 -5.85 -7.49 -13.55
N ALA A 357 -6.72 -7.85 -14.50
CA ALA A 357 -6.42 -8.72 -15.63
C ALA A 357 -5.57 -8.03 -16.73
N ILE A 358 -4.45 -7.42 -16.35
CA ILE A 358 -3.48 -6.79 -17.28
C ILE A 358 -2.57 -7.85 -17.91
N LEU A 359 -2.01 -8.72 -17.07
CA LEU A 359 -1.13 -9.79 -17.51
C LEU A 359 -1.90 -10.80 -18.38
N SER A 360 -1.19 -11.45 -19.31
CA SER A 360 -1.82 -12.50 -20.13
C SER A 360 -2.28 -13.65 -19.24
N PRO A 361 -3.50 -14.18 -19.40
CA PRO A 361 -3.99 -15.32 -18.61
C PRO A 361 -3.20 -16.62 -18.86
N THR A 362 -2.42 -16.68 -19.94
CA THR A 362 -1.54 -17.81 -20.27
C THR A 362 -0.17 -17.73 -19.61
N TRP A 363 0.21 -16.59 -19.04
CA TRP A 363 1.51 -16.43 -18.38
C TRP A 363 1.50 -17.11 -17.01
N LYS A 364 2.66 -17.65 -16.64
CA LYS A 364 2.84 -18.42 -15.42
C LYS A 364 4.05 -18.00 -14.59
N HIS A 365 5.09 -17.44 -15.18
CA HIS A 365 6.32 -17.10 -14.46
C HIS A 365 6.66 -15.63 -14.61
N VAL A 366 6.53 -14.87 -13.51
CA VAL A 366 6.73 -13.42 -13.51
C VAL A 366 7.80 -13.05 -12.49
N MET A 367 8.74 -12.21 -12.88
CA MET A 367 9.74 -11.69 -11.96
C MET A 367 9.33 -10.31 -11.42
N THR A 368 9.67 -10.04 -10.17
CA THR A 368 9.37 -8.78 -9.48
C THR A 368 10.45 -8.44 -8.47
N ASN A 369 10.56 -7.17 -8.10
CA ASN A 369 11.33 -6.71 -6.94
C ASN A 369 10.45 -6.45 -5.69
N SER A 370 9.14 -6.71 -5.80
CA SER A 370 8.19 -6.45 -4.72
C SER A 370 7.85 -7.71 -3.93
N GLY A 371 8.13 -7.69 -2.62
CA GLY A 371 7.68 -8.75 -1.70
C GLY A 371 6.15 -8.85 -1.59
N LYS A 372 5.43 -7.73 -1.72
CA LYS A 372 3.95 -7.69 -1.71
C LYS A 372 3.38 -8.32 -2.98
N TRP A 373 3.95 -7.98 -4.14
CA TRP A 373 3.56 -8.59 -5.42
C TRP A 373 3.83 -10.09 -5.40
N ALA A 374 5.05 -10.51 -5.00
CA ALA A 374 5.43 -11.92 -4.92
C ALA A 374 4.54 -12.73 -3.95
N HIS A 375 4.04 -12.10 -2.89
CA HIS A 375 3.12 -12.72 -1.95
C HIS A 375 1.71 -12.92 -2.52
N TYR A 376 1.10 -11.89 -3.11
CA TYR A 376 -0.30 -11.95 -3.53
C TYR A 376 -0.54 -12.48 -4.94
N ALA A 377 0.36 -12.22 -5.89
CA ALA A 377 0.14 -12.58 -7.28
C ALA A 377 -0.16 -14.07 -7.50
N PRO A 378 0.46 -15.03 -6.78
CA PRO A 378 0.10 -16.43 -6.91
C PRO A 378 -1.35 -16.75 -6.55
N GLY A 379 -1.87 -16.14 -5.48
CA GLY A 379 -3.26 -16.33 -5.07
C GLY A 379 -4.25 -15.58 -5.96
N ASN A 380 -3.90 -14.35 -6.37
CA ASN A 380 -4.85 -13.46 -7.06
C ASN A 380 -4.98 -13.75 -8.56
N ILE A 381 -3.86 -14.04 -9.24
CA ILE A 381 -3.82 -14.15 -10.70
C ILE A 381 -3.20 -15.47 -11.20
N ASN A 382 -2.97 -16.43 -10.30
CA ASN A 382 -2.52 -17.79 -10.63
C ASN A 382 -1.22 -17.84 -11.46
N VAL A 383 -0.22 -17.08 -11.00
CA VAL A 383 1.17 -17.04 -11.51
C VAL A 383 2.15 -17.45 -10.42
N THR A 384 3.39 -17.77 -10.77
CA THR A 384 4.50 -17.89 -9.81
C THR A 384 5.40 -16.67 -9.91
N ALA A 385 5.96 -16.26 -8.77
CA ALA A 385 6.89 -15.14 -8.71
C ALA A 385 8.34 -15.64 -8.76
N VAL A 386 9.25 -14.80 -9.24
CA VAL A 386 10.68 -14.85 -8.97
C VAL A 386 11.06 -13.51 -8.35
N LEU A 387 11.54 -13.50 -7.11
CA LEU A 387 11.88 -12.27 -6.39
C LEU A 387 13.37 -11.93 -6.55
N GLY A 388 13.65 -10.74 -7.05
CA GLY A 388 15.02 -10.24 -7.23
C GLY A 388 15.14 -8.72 -7.00
N THR A 389 16.32 -8.17 -7.24
CA THR A 389 16.52 -6.72 -7.30
C THR A 389 15.99 -6.16 -8.63
N LEU A 390 15.90 -4.84 -8.71
CA LEU A 390 15.58 -4.10 -9.93
C LEU A 390 16.63 -4.35 -11.02
N GLU A 391 17.92 -4.41 -10.66
CA GLU A 391 19.01 -4.77 -11.57
C GLU A 391 18.81 -6.18 -12.14
N GLU A 392 18.48 -7.16 -11.30
CA GLU A 392 18.22 -8.54 -11.73
C GLU A 392 16.97 -8.64 -12.61
N CYS A 393 15.93 -7.85 -12.31
CA CYS A 393 14.73 -7.74 -13.14
C CYS A 393 15.08 -7.23 -14.54
N VAL A 394 15.88 -6.17 -14.65
CA VAL A 394 16.33 -5.60 -15.93
C VAL A 394 17.25 -6.57 -16.68
N ALA A 395 18.20 -7.19 -15.99
CA ALA A 395 19.10 -8.18 -16.58
C ALA A 395 18.33 -9.38 -17.14
N SER A 396 17.35 -9.88 -16.38
CA SER A 396 16.48 -10.98 -16.80
C SER A 396 15.59 -10.60 -17.98
N ALA A 397 15.04 -9.38 -17.98
CA ALA A 397 14.24 -8.84 -19.08
C ALA A 397 15.02 -8.78 -20.40
N ARG A 398 16.31 -8.43 -20.33
CA ARG A 398 17.23 -8.40 -21.48
C ARG A 398 17.69 -9.79 -21.90
N ALA A 399 17.90 -10.70 -20.95
CA ALA A 399 18.36 -12.05 -21.23
C ALA A 399 17.24 -12.96 -21.78
N GLY A 400 15.98 -12.69 -21.44
CA GLY A 400 14.84 -13.56 -21.74
C GLY A 400 14.77 -14.80 -20.86
N ARG A 401 15.48 -14.81 -19.73
CA ARG A 401 15.56 -15.90 -18.74
C ARG A 401 15.91 -15.31 -17.38
N VAL A 402 15.74 -16.10 -16.33
CA VAL A 402 16.15 -15.68 -14.98
C VAL A 402 17.66 -15.45 -14.90
N VAL A 403 18.04 -14.29 -14.37
CA VAL A 403 19.40 -13.87 -14.01
C VAL A 403 19.34 -13.34 -12.58
N LEU A 404 20.00 -14.04 -11.65
CA LEU A 404 20.09 -13.69 -10.23
C LEU A 404 21.56 -13.70 -9.81
N ASP A 405 21.89 -12.91 -8.78
CA ASP A 405 23.19 -12.89 -8.12
C ASP A 405 24.37 -12.69 -9.11
N ALA A 406 24.14 -11.89 -10.16
CA ALA A 406 25.06 -11.67 -11.28
C ALA A 406 26.10 -10.57 -11.03
#